data_AF-A0A8S4BR59-F1
#
_entry.id   AF-A0A8S4BR59-F1
#
_cell.length_a   1.000
_cell.length_b   1.000
_cell.length_c   1.000
_cell.angle_alpha   90.00
_cell.angle_beta   90.00
_cell.angle_gamma   90.00
#
_symmetry.space_group_name_H-M   'P 1'
#
loop_
_entity.id
_entity.type
_entity.pdbx_description
1 polymer ?
#
loop_
_entity_poly.entity_id
_entity_poly.type
_entity_poly.pdbx_seq_one_letter_code
_entity_poly.pdbx_strand_id
1 'polypeptide(L)' 'MELHPLLVKIIDTPQFQRLRDIKQLGGCYRVYPGASHNRFEHSIGVAYLAGELAKSLRSRQRELKIDDRDILCLQIAEE' A
#
# COMPACT_ATOMS: atom_id res chain seq x y z
N MET A 1 -11.44 -1.90 -4.77
CA MET A 1 -10.54 -1.62 -3.63
C MET A 1 -11.11 -0.43 -2.89
N GLU A 2 -11.43 -0.61 -1.61
CA GLU A 2 -11.89 0.48 -0.74
C GLU A 2 -10.71 0.94 0.14
N LEU A 3 -10.57 2.26 0.28
CA LEU A 3 -9.52 2.88 1.08
C LEU A 3 -10.13 3.64 2.25
N HIS A 4 -9.54 3.47 3.43
CA HIS A 4 -9.92 4.24 4.60
C HIS A 4 -9.64 5.74 4.36
N PRO A 5 -10.49 6.69 4.81
CA PRO A 5 -10.31 8.12 4.55
C PRO A 5 -8.95 8.67 5.02
N LEU A 6 -8.37 8.09 6.06
CA LEU A 6 -7.02 8.46 6.52
C LEU A 6 -5.94 8.12 5.48
N LEU A 7 -6.03 6.94 4.85
CA LEU A 7 -5.10 6.54 3.80
C LEU A 7 -5.20 7.49 2.60
N VAL A 8 -6.42 7.89 2.22
CA VAL A 8 -6.62 8.87 1.14
C VAL A 8 -5.93 10.20 1.47
N LYS A 9 -6.07 10.70 2.71
CA LYS A 9 -5.38 11.92 3.14
C LYS A 9 -3.86 11.81 3.05
N ILE A 10 -3.29 10.65 3.36
CA ILE A 10 -1.84 10.43 3.27
C ILE A 10 -1.40 10.32 1.80
N ILE A 11 -2.15 9.57 1.00
CA ILE A 11 -1.93 9.44 -0.46
C ILE A 11 -1.95 10.81 -1.13
N ASP A 12 -2.84 11.71 -0.74
CA ASP A 12 -2.97 13.06 -1.31
C ASP A 12 -1.89 14.05 -0.88
N THR A 13 -0.89 13.62 -0.10
CA THR A 13 0.25 14.47 0.27
C THR A 13 1.30 14.56 -0.84
N PRO A 14 2.04 15.68 -0.97
CA PRO A 14 3.15 15.79 -1.91
C PRO A 14 4.22 14.70 -1.73
N GLN A 15 4.44 14.25 -0.50
CA GLN A 15 5.41 13.22 -0.15
C GLN A 15 5.06 11.88 -0.79
N PHE A 16 3.78 11.49 -0.72
CA PHE A 16 3.31 10.25 -1.33
C PHE A 16 3.13 10.39 -2.85
N GLN A 17 2.60 11.52 -3.33
CA GLN A 17 2.44 11.77 -4.77
C GLN A 17 3.77 11.77 -5.53
N ARG A 18 4.89 12.13 -4.89
CA ARG A 18 6.26 12.00 -5.45
C ARG A 18 6.56 10.59 -5.98
N LEU A 19 5.95 9.55 -5.42
CA LEU A 19 6.16 8.17 -5.87
C LEU A 19 5.70 7.92 -7.31
N ARG A 20 4.89 8.83 -7.89
CA ARG A 20 4.49 8.77 -9.31
C ARG A 20 5.64 8.99 -10.28
N ASP A 21 6.72 9.63 -9.82
CA ASP A 21 7.86 9.95 -10.65
C ASP A 21 9.02 8.96 -10.48
N ILE A 22 8.84 7.94 -9.63
CA ILE A 22 9.87 6.93 -9.33
C ILE A 22 9.46 5.61 -9.98
N LYS A 23 10.14 5.26 -11.08
CA LYS A 23 9.97 3.97 -11.76
C LYS A 23 10.27 2.82 -10.81
N GLN A 24 9.36 1.85 -10.73
CA GLN A 24 9.52 0.69 -9.85
C GLN A 24 10.81 -0.08 -10.15
N LEU A 25 11.10 -0.28 -11.45
CA LEU A 25 12.27 -1.01 -11.94
C LEU A 25 13.35 -0.09 -12.53
N GLY A 26 13.29 1.22 -12.26
CA GLY A 26 14.30 2.18 -12.70
C GLY A 26 14.55 2.14 -14.22
N GLY A 27 15.82 1.91 -14.60
CA GLY A 27 16.26 1.89 -16.00
C GLY A 27 15.68 0.76 -16.85
N CYS A 28 15.12 -0.29 -16.23
CA CYS A 28 14.52 -1.41 -16.97
C CYS A 28 13.42 -0.95 -17.93
N TYR A 29 12.71 0.14 -17.65
CA TYR A 29 11.72 0.71 -18.56
C TYR A 29 12.28 1.05 -19.95
N ARG A 30 13.59 1.33 -20.07
CA ARG A 30 14.26 1.62 -21.34
C ARG A 30 14.52 0.38 -22.21
N VAL A 31 14.54 -0.80 -21.59
CA VAL A 31 14.75 -2.10 -22.26
C VAL A 31 13.40 -2.81 -22.43
N TYR A 32 12.56 -2.73 -21.40
CA TYR A 32 11.25 -3.34 -21.32
C TYR A 32 10.19 -2.24 -21.20
N PRO A 33 9.58 -1.80 -22.32
CA PRO A 33 8.60 -0.71 -22.29
C PRO A 33 7.35 -1.03 -21.45
N GLY A 34 7.07 -2.32 -21.19
CA GLY A 34 6.04 -2.76 -20.24
C GLY A 34 6.36 -2.48 -18.77
N ALA A 35 7.63 -2.23 -18.41
CA ALA A 35 8.05 -1.85 -17.06
C ALA A 35 7.82 -0.36 -16.76
N SER A 36 6.68 0.18 -17.21
CA SER A 36 6.34 1.61 -17.10
C SER A 36 5.83 2.03 -15.72
N HIS A 37 5.49 1.06 -14.87
CA HIS A 37 4.91 1.25 -13.55
C HIS A 37 5.87 1.97 -12.58
N ASN A 38 5.29 2.72 -11.66
CA ASN A 38 5.94 3.53 -10.64
C ASN A 38 5.72 2.95 -9.24
N ARG A 39 6.44 3.50 -8.26
CA ARG A 39 6.32 3.15 -6.85
C ARG A 39 4.94 3.48 -6.29
N PHE A 40 4.24 4.47 -6.85
CA PHE A 40 2.93 4.93 -6.38
C PHE A 40 1.88 3.82 -6.34
N GLU A 41 1.60 3.18 -7.48
CA GLU A 41 0.62 2.09 -7.57
C GLU A 41 1.07 0.85 -6.78
N HIS A 42 2.38 0.65 -6.66
CA HIS A 42 2.92 -0.44 -5.86
C HIS A 42 2.63 -0.24 -4.37
N SER A 43 2.95 0.92 -3.78
CA SER A 43 2.69 1.22 -2.37
C SER A 43 1.20 1.10 -2.03
N ILE A 44 0.31 1.58 -2.90
CA ILE A 44 -1.14 1.38 -2.75
C ILE A 44 -1.51 -0.11 -2.72
N GLY A 45 -0.91 -0.91 -3.60
CA GLY A 45 -1.10 -2.36 -3.62
C GLY A 45 -0.61 -3.06 -2.35
N VAL A 46 0.54 -2.65 -1.81
CA VAL A 46 1.08 -3.21 -0.55
C VAL A 46 0.14 -2.88 0.62
N ALA A 47 -0.29 -1.63 0.77
CA ALA A 47 -1.24 -1.23 1.81
C ALA A 47 -2.57 -2.01 1.74
N TYR A 48 -3.06 -2.30 0.53
CA TYR A 48 -4.24 -3.14 0.34
C TYR A 48 -4.00 -4.58 0.83
N LEU A 49 -2.92 -5.21 0.37
CA LEU A 49 -2.59 -6.59 0.71
C LEU A 49 -2.29 -6.77 2.21
N ALA A 50 -1.62 -5.79 2.83
CA ALA A 50 -1.39 -5.76 4.28
C ALA A 50 -2.72 -5.76 5.05
N GLY A 51 -3.68 -4.93 4.64
CA GLY A 51 -5.02 -4.89 5.23
C GLY A 51 -5.77 -6.22 5.08
N GLU A 52 -5.71 -6.84 3.90
CA GLU A 52 -6.35 -8.14 3.65
C GLU A 52 -5.71 -9.26 4.47
N LEU A 53 -4.38 -9.25 4.61
CA LEU A 53 -3.66 -10.19 5.48
C LEU A 53 -4.10 -10.04 6.94
N ALA A 54 -4.13 -8.81 7.46
CA ALA A 54 -4.52 -8.55 8.85
C ALA A 54 -5.98 -8.96 9.13
N LYS A 55 -6.90 -8.68 8.19
CA LYS A 55 -8.29 -9.15 8.28
C LYS A 55 -8.39 -10.68 8.27
N SER A 56 -7.60 -11.34 7.42
CA SER A 56 -7.55 -12.81 7.35
C SER A 56 -7.06 -13.40 8.68
N LEU A 57 -5.97 -12.85 9.25
CA LEU A 57 -5.44 -13.26 10.56
C LEU A 57 -6.47 -13.05 11.67
N ARG A 58 -7.12 -11.88 11.72
CA ARG A 58 -8.18 -11.57 12.69
C ARG A 58 -9.32 -12.59 12.63
N SER A 59 -9.70 -13.03 11.43
CA SER A 59 -10.79 -13.98 11.23
C SER A 59 -10.44 -15.40 11.71
N ARG A 60 -9.18 -15.82 11.53
CA ARG A 60 -8.69 -17.17 11.83
C ARG A 60 -8.16 -17.33 13.26
N GLN A 61 -7.65 -16.27 13.86
CA GLN A 61 -6.95 -16.27 15.15
C GLN A 61 -7.49 -15.14 16.03
N ARG A 62 -8.72 -15.31 16.53
CA ARG A 62 -9.39 -14.30 17.36
C ARG A 62 -8.65 -14.00 18.67
N GLU A 63 -7.85 -14.94 19.15
CA GLU A 63 -6.99 -14.81 20.32
C GLU A 63 -5.90 -13.73 20.18
N LEU A 64 -5.53 -13.37 18.94
CA LEU A 64 -4.58 -12.29 18.66
C LEU A 64 -5.16 -10.90 18.93
N LYS A 65 -6.49 -10.79 19.06
CA LYS A 65 -7.21 -9.53 19.37
C LYS A 65 -6.86 -8.36 18.45
N ILE A 66 -6.59 -8.64 17.18
CA ILE A 66 -6.34 -7.64 16.15
C ILE A 66 -7.57 -6.73 16.01
N ASP A 67 -7.41 -5.44 16.26
CA ASP A 67 -8.47 -4.45 16.12
C ASP A 67 -8.36 -3.64 14.82
N ASP A 68 -9.31 -2.74 14.56
CA ASP A 68 -9.29 -1.92 13.34
C ASP A 68 -8.13 -0.90 13.32
N ARG A 69 -7.61 -0.53 14.49
CA ARG A 69 -6.45 0.37 14.60
C ARG A 69 -5.18 -0.36 14.20
N ASP A 70 -4.99 -1.61 14.61
CA ASP A 70 -3.87 -2.44 14.19
C ASP A 70 -3.83 -2.62 12.67
N ILE A 71 -5.00 -2.91 12.07
CA ILE A 71 -5.13 -3.02 10.62
C ILE A 71 -4.75 -1.69 9.96
N LEU A 72 -5.31 -0.58 10.40
CA LEU A 72 -5.03 0.73 9.82
C LEU A 72 -3.55 1.12 9.96
N CYS A 73 -2.93 0.86 11.11
CA CYS A 73 -1.50 1.08 11.32
C CYS A 73 -0.65 0.24 10.36
N LEU A 74 -0.99 -1.03 10.15
CA LEU A 74 -0.28 -1.90 9.22
C LEU A 74 -0.41 -1.40 7.77
N GLN A 75 -1.59 -0.90 7.37
CA GLN A 75 -1.78 -0.33 6.03
C GLN A 75 -0.96 0.95 5.81
N ILE A 76 -0.72 1.74 6.86
CA ILE A 76 0.07 2.98 6.80
C ILE A 76 1.58 2.70 6.89
N ALA A 77 2.00 1.64 7.58
CA ALA A 77 3.41 1.34 7.81
C ALA A 77 4.17 0.98 6.51
N GLU A 78 3.44 0.58 5.47
CA GLU A 78 3.99 0.06 4.21
C GLU A 78 4.18 1.15 3.12
N GLU A 79 4.28 2.41 3.52
CA GLU A 79 4.60 3.56 2.65
C GLU A 79 6.10 3.79 2.45
#